data_AF-A0A7K4HFF0-F1
#
_entry.id   AF-A0A7K4HFF0-F1
#
_cell.length_a   1.000
_cell.length_b   1.000
_cell.length_c   1.000
_cell.angle_alpha   90.00
_cell.angle_beta   90.00
_cell.angle_gamma   90.00
#
_symmetry.space_group_name_H-M   'P 1'
#
loop_
_entity.id
_entity.type
_entity.pdbx_description
1 polymer ?
#
loop_
_entity_poly.entity_id
_entity_poly.type
_entity_poly.pdbx_seq_one_letter_code
_entity_poly.pdbx_strand_id
1 'polypeptide(L)'
;MEAITVNRYIEVICPVCKSKKVIQVPKSVVNQASQLTTISVPQDKICQHHFQLFLDKNFSIRGYQKVDFQLDPEDKKKEKRLKPSYKDHFVDSLDLYQTNKSENNSSKKVPEKPNFRKSRSNFEENFNKKNNMNLEEIYEEFWEFIDDNNEIFRKFIINDKKRRTLLRMRDFSSLPNNG
;
A
#
# COMPACT_ATOMS: atom_id res chain seq x y z
N MET A 1 2.60 -34.05 -27.22
CA MET A 1 4.00 -33.87 -26.78
C MET A 1 3.96 -33.44 -25.33
N GLU A 2 4.40 -34.30 -24.42
CA GLU A 2 4.46 -33.95 -22.99
C GLU A 2 5.65 -33.02 -22.75
N ALA A 3 5.41 -31.85 -22.17
CA ALA A 3 6.47 -30.92 -21.84
C ALA A 3 7.26 -31.48 -20.66
N ILE A 4 8.52 -31.89 -20.89
CA ILE A 4 9.42 -32.36 -19.85
C ILE A 4 9.66 -31.20 -18.86
N THR A 5 8.97 -31.24 -17.73
CA THR A 5 9.07 -30.26 -16.65
C THR A 5 10.36 -30.47 -15.88
N VAL A 6 11.46 -29.94 -16.42
CA VAL A 6 12.74 -29.94 -15.72
C VAL A 6 12.59 -29.09 -14.46
N ASN A 7 12.76 -29.70 -13.30
CA ASN A 7 12.73 -29.05 -12.01
C ASN A 7 14.16 -28.75 -11.52
N ARG A 8 14.31 -27.72 -10.69
CA ARG A 8 15.56 -27.39 -9.97
C ARG A 8 15.29 -27.33 -8.47
N TYR A 9 16.29 -27.70 -7.69
CA TYR A 9 16.26 -27.59 -6.23
C TYR A 9 17.10 -26.39 -5.80
N ILE A 10 16.57 -25.60 -4.86
CA ILE A 10 17.24 -24.41 -4.31
C ILE A 10 17.13 -24.42 -2.78
N GLU A 11 18.20 -24.00 -2.08
CA GLU A 11 18.16 -23.79 -0.63
C GLU A 11 17.60 -22.38 -0.35
N VAL A 12 16.47 -22.32 0.35
CA VAL A 12 15.80 -21.07 0.71
C VAL A 12 15.95 -20.83 2.21
N ILE A 13 16.29 -19.59 2.57
CA ILE A 13 16.52 -19.17 3.96
C ILE A 13 15.43 -18.17 4.34
N CYS A 14 14.69 -18.42 5.42
CA CYS A 14 13.71 -17.47 5.91
C CYS A 14 14.39 -16.14 6.31
N PRO A 15 13.95 -14.98 5.79
CA PRO A 15 14.54 -13.69 6.16
C PRO A 15 14.32 -13.33 7.63
N VAL A 16 13.27 -13.87 8.27
CA VAL A 16 12.88 -13.58 9.66
C VAL A 16 13.65 -14.46 10.65
N CYS A 17 13.42 -15.79 10.65
CA CYS A 17 13.98 -16.71 11.66
C CYS A 17 15.21 -17.50 11.19
N LYS A 18 15.71 -17.27 9.97
CA LYS A 18 16.88 -17.94 9.36
C LYS A 18 16.78 -19.47 9.18
N SER A 19 15.62 -20.07 9.46
CA SER A 19 15.33 -21.46 9.10
C SER A 19 15.57 -21.70 7.62
N LYS A 20 16.22 -22.82 7.28
CA LYS A 20 16.58 -23.19 5.91
C LYS A 20 15.78 -24.39 5.43
N LYS A 21 15.43 -24.43 4.15
CA LYS A 21 14.83 -25.62 3.52
C LYS A 21 15.11 -25.64 2.02
N VAL A 22 15.33 -26.83 1.48
CA VAL A 22 15.40 -27.04 0.03
C VAL A 22 13.98 -27.10 -0.53
N ILE A 23 13.68 -26.29 -1.55
CA ILE A 23 12.41 -26.35 -2.28
C ILE A 23 12.65 -26.67 -3.76
N GLN A 24 11.64 -27.25 -4.40
CA GLN A 24 11.64 -27.58 -5.82
C GLN A 24 10.94 -26.47 -6.61
N VAL A 25 11.59 -25.95 -7.65
CA VAL A 25 11.06 -24.90 -8.53
C VAL A 25 11.07 -25.40 -9.99
N PRO A 26 9.92 -25.39 -10.69
CA PRO A 26 9.86 -25.74 -12.10
C PRO A 26 10.56 -24.69 -12.98
N LYS A 27 11.36 -25.12 -13.97
CA LYS A 27 12.01 -24.19 -14.91
C LYS A 27 11.02 -23.36 -15.72
N SER A 28 9.80 -23.86 -15.95
CA SER A 28 8.75 -23.17 -16.70
C SER A 28 8.37 -21.82 -16.06
N VAL A 29 8.23 -21.77 -14.74
CA VAL A 29 7.87 -20.54 -13.99
C VAL A 29 9.01 -19.52 -14.07
N VAL A 30 10.26 -19.97 -14.00
CA VAL A 30 11.43 -19.07 -14.02
C VAL A 30 11.71 -18.51 -15.41
N ASN A 31 11.56 -19.32 -16.46
CA ASN A 31 11.86 -18.91 -17.83
C ASN A 31 10.81 -17.94 -18.43
N GLN A 32 9.59 -17.87 -17.86
CA GLN A 32 8.56 -16.91 -18.27
C GLN A 32 8.88 -15.47 -17.84
N ALA A 33 9.69 -15.28 -16.80
CA ALA A 33 10.03 -13.95 -16.30
C ALA A 33 11.11 -13.25 -17.16
N SER A 34 10.97 -11.94 -17.36
CA SER A 34 11.94 -11.14 -18.13
C SER A 34 13.33 -11.12 -17.48
N GLN A 35 13.39 -10.98 -16.15
CA GLN A 35 14.65 -10.93 -15.38
C GLN A 35 14.57 -11.70 -14.05
N LEU A 36 13.58 -11.39 -13.20
CA LEU A 36 13.40 -12.00 -11.87
C LEU A 36 12.03 -12.66 -11.73
N THR A 37 12.01 -13.80 -11.05
CA THR A 37 10.81 -14.57 -10.71
C THR A 37 10.51 -14.40 -9.24
N THR A 38 9.37 -13.78 -8.92
CA THR A 38 8.89 -13.65 -7.53
C THR A 38 8.15 -14.91 -7.14
N ILE A 39 8.55 -15.56 -6.05
CA ILE A 39 7.85 -16.72 -5.47
C ILE A 39 7.35 -16.35 -4.08
N SER A 40 6.05 -16.50 -3.85
CA SER A 40 5.41 -16.41 -2.54
C SER A 40 5.64 -17.73 -1.78
N VAL A 41 6.27 -17.66 -0.61
CA VAL A 41 6.51 -18.80 0.29
C VAL A 41 5.54 -18.69 1.46
N PRO A 42 4.35 -19.33 1.41
CA PRO A 42 3.37 -19.25 2.48
C PRO A 42 3.89 -19.91 3.76
N GLN A 43 3.18 -19.63 4.85
CA GLN A 43 3.41 -20.25 6.16
C GLN A 43 3.44 -21.79 6.03
N ASP A 44 4.18 -22.43 6.93
CA ASP A 44 4.41 -23.88 7.03
C ASP A 44 5.14 -24.54 5.85
N LYS A 45 5.44 -23.83 4.75
CA LYS A 45 6.33 -24.38 3.71
C LYS A 45 7.76 -24.50 4.18
N ILE A 46 8.27 -23.52 4.93
CA ILE A 46 9.64 -23.49 5.48
C ILE A 46 9.61 -23.27 7.00
N CYS A 47 8.75 -22.36 7.46
CA CYS A 47 8.50 -22.00 8.85
C CYS A 47 7.16 -21.25 8.90
N GLN A 48 6.74 -20.78 10.08
CA GLN A 48 5.47 -20.04 10.26
C GLN A 48 5.46 -18.62 9.63
N HIS A 49 6.56 -18.15 9.03
CA HIS A 49 6.62 -16.83 8.39
C HIS A 49 6.24 -16.89 6.91
N HIS A 50 5.32 -16.02 6.49
CA HIS A 50 5.07 -15.71 5.08
C HIS A 50 6.09 -14.70 4.56
N PHE A 51 6.69 -14.98 3.41
CA PHE A 51 7.60 -14.05 2.73
C PHE A 51 7.63 -14.32 1.23
N GLN A 52 8.16 -13.36 0.46
CA GLN A 52 8.46 -13.53 -0.95
C GLN A 52 9.97 -13.65 -1.16
N LEU A 53 10.38 -14.39 -2.18
CA LEU A 53 11.78 -14.48 -2.64
C LEU A 53 11.87 -14.15 -4.13
N PHE A 54 13.01 -13.61 -4.53
CA PHE A 54 13.31 -13.28 -5.93
C PHE A 54 14.40 -14.21 -6.46
N LEU A 55 14.08 -14.95 -7.52
CA LEU A 55 15.02 -15.82 -8.24
C LEU A 55 15.40 -15.21 -9.58
N ASP A 56 16.65 -15.37 -10.00
CA ASP A 56 17.05 -15.13 -11.38
C ASP A 56 16.93 -16.39 -12.26
N LYS A 57 17.21 -16.23 -13.55
CA LYS A 57 17.20 -17.32 -14.55
C LYS A 57 18.25 -18.42 -14.28
N ASN A 58 19.23 -18.14 -13.43
CA ASN A 58 20.28 -19.08 -13.01
C ASN A 58 19.89 -19.87 -11.75
N PHE A 59 18.67 -19.67 -11.22
CA PHE A 59 18.17 -20.25 -9.96
C PHE A 59 18.90 -19.72 -8.71
N SER A 60 19.55 -18.57 -8.83
CA SER A 60 20.18 -17.87 -7.71
C SER A 60 19.19 -16.91 -7.05
N ILE A 61 19.10 -16.97 -5.72
CA ILE A 61 18.25 -16.07 -4.95
C ILE A 61 18.90 -14.68 -4.89
N ARG A 62 18.18 -13.66 -5.36
CA ARG A 62 18.64 -12.27 -5.42
C ARG A 62 18.16 -11.42 -4.24
N GLY A 63 17.10 -11.84 -3.56
CA GLY A 63 16.59 -11.13 -2.39
C GLY A 63 15.35 -11.78 -1.79
N TYR A 64 14.91 -11.19 -0.68
CA TYR A 64 13.72 -11.58 0.06
C TYR A 64 12.91 -10.33 0.41
N GLN A 65 11.58 -10.44 0.41
CA GLN A 65 10.66 -9.41 0.87
C GLN A 65 9.77 -9.99 1.96
N LYS A 66 9.66 -9.28 3.09
CA LYS A 66 8.68 -9.62 4.14
C LYS A 66 7.29 -9.16 3.68
N VAL A 67 6.25 -9.85 4.13
CA VAL A 67 4.87 -9.45 3.90
C VAL A 67 4.35 -8.77 5.16
N ASP A 68 4.05 -7.48 5.07
CA ASP A 68 3.59 -6.68 6.21
C ASP A 68 2.11 -6.90 6.52
N PHE A 69 1.32 -7.27 5.52
CA PHE A 69 -0.11 -7.53 5.64
C PHE A 69 -0.54 -8.61 4.63
N GLN A 70 -1.31 -9.59 5.10
CA GLN A 70 -1.91 -10.65 4.29
C GLN A 70 -3.42 -10.59 4.47
N LEU A 71 -4.16 -10.48 3.35
CA LEU A 71 -5.62 -10.55 3.36
C LEU A 71 -6.07 -12.01 3.50
N ASP A 72 -6.88 -12.31 4.51
CA ASP A 72 -7.46 -13.63 4.68
C ASP A 72 -8.63 -13.84 3.70
N PRO A 73 -8.68 -14.97 2.97
CA PRO A 73 -9.75 -15.22 2.00
C PRO A 73 -11.10 -15.58 2.66
N GLU A 74 -11.13 -15.78 3.97
CA GLU A 74 -12.31 -16.21 4.74
C GLU A 74 -13.40 -15.11 4.85
N ASP A 75 -13.02 -13.83 4.75
CA ASP A 75 -13.94 -12.69 4.88
C ASP A 75 -15.05 -12.66 3.81
N LYS A 76 -14.86 -13.37 2.68
CA LYS A 76 -15.82 -13.42 1.56
C LYS A 76 -17.06 -14.28 1.82
N LYS A 77 -17.20 -14.93 2.98
CA LYS A 77 -18.35 -15.83 3.27
C LYS A 77 -19.55 -15.16 3.96
N LYS A 78 -19.48 -13.87 4.33
CA LYS A 78 -20.59 -13.17 5.04
C LYS A 78 -21.38 -12.15 4.22
N GLU A 79 -20.99 -11.84 2.98
CA GLU A 79 -21.82 -11.03 2.07
C GLU A 79 -22.92 -11.85 1.38
N LYS A 80 -23.88 -12.36 2.17
CA LYS A 80 -25.18 -12.80 1.66
C LYS A 80 -26.31 -12.18 2.48
N ARG A 81 -26.92 -11.15 1.87
CA ARG A 81 -28.17 -10.49 2.29
C ARG A 81 -28.10 -9.53 3.49
N LEU A 82 -27.26 -8.49 3.37
CA LEU A 82 -27.70 -7.16 3.81
C LEU A 82 -28.13 -6.39 2.57
N LYS A 83 -29.39 -5.96 2.53
CA LYS A 83 -29.84 -4.99 1.52
C LYS A 83 -29.19 -3.65 1.87
N PRO A 84 -28.68 -2.88 0.90
CA PRO A 84 -28.23 -1.51 1.17
C PRO A 84 -29.46 -0.65 1.48
N SER A 85 -29.78 -0.53 2.76
CA SER A 85 -30.71 0.50 3.25
C SER A 85 -29.97 1.82 3.23
N TYR A 86 -30.03 2.53 2.10
CA TYR A 86 -29.58 3.91 2.01
C TYR A 86 -30.52 4.79 2.83
N LYS A 87 -30.25 4.88 4.14
CA LYS A 87 -30.66 5.95 5.05
C LYS A 87 -29.89 5.82 6.36
N ASP A 88 -29.46 7.00 6.82
CA ASP A 88 -29.01 7.37 8.16
C ASP A 88 -27.56 7.01 8.57
N HIS A 89 -26.91 8.01 9.19
CA HIS A 89 -25.56 8.02 9.77
C HIS A 89 -24.34 8.05 8.83
N PHE A 90 -24.22 9.13 8.05
CA PHE A 90 -22.92 9.71 7.65
C PHE A 90 -22.53 10.85 8.61
N VAL A 91 -22.24 10.51 9.86
CA VAL A 91 -21.58 11.34 10.88
C VAL A 91 -20.89 10.41 11.89
N ASP A 92 -19.94 10.94 12.66
CA ASP A 92 -19.16 10.25 13.72
C ASP A 92 -18.04 9.31 13.26
N SER A 93 -17.03 9.88 12.59
CA SER A 93 -15.65 9.36 12.60
C SER A 93 -14.58 10.48 12.61
N LEU A 94 -14.94 11.69 13.03
CA LEU A 94 -13.99 12.81 13.22
C LEU A 94 -13.46 12.90 14.66
N ASP A 95 -14.15 12.31 15.64
CA ASP A 95 -13.83 12.40 17.07
C ASP A 95 -12.58 11.62 17.50
N LEU A 96 -12.08 10.70 16.66
CA LEU A 96 -10.84 9.96 16.93
C LEU A 96 -9.57 10.83 16.87
N TYR A 97 -9.66 12.08 16.40
CA TYR A 97 -8.50 12.98 16.25
C TYR A 97 -8.40 14.11 17.28
N GLN A 98 -9.41 14.35 18.13
CA GLN A 98 -9.41 15.50 19.06
C GLN A 98 -8.92 15.19 20.49
N THR A 99 -8.77 13.92 20.89
CA THR A 99 -8.47 13.56 22.29
C THR A 99 -7.02 13.77 22.75
N ASN A 100 -6.15 14.35 21.91
CA ASN A 100 -4.71 14.53 22.20
C ASN A 100 -4.25 15.99 22.13
N LYS A 101 -4.84 16.89 22.93
CA LYS A 101 -4.28 18.22 23.24
C LYS A 101 -4.82 18.75 24.58
N SER A 102 -3.98 18.68 25.64
CA SER A 102 -3.94 19.52 26.87
C SER A 102 -5.26 19.71 27.68
N GLU A 103 -5.37 19.61 29.01
CA GLU A 103 -4.46 19.44 30.17
C GLU A 103 -5.33 19.00 31.40
N ASN A 104 -4.87 18.72 32.64
CA ASN A 104 -3.58 18.91 33.30
C ASN A 104 -3.31 17.90 34.45
N ASN A 105 -2.07 17.92 34.97
CA ASN A 105 -1.61 17.56 36.34
C ASN A 105 -2.34 16.49 37.18
N SER A 106 -1.74 15.30 37.28
CA SER A 106 -1.53 14.62 38.58
C SER A 106 -0.41 13.58 38.53
N SER A 107 0.54 13.67 39.45
CA SER A 107 1.78 12.90 39.48
C SER A 107 1.56 11.40 39.75
N LYS A 108 2.09 10.51 38.90
CA LYS A 108 2.49 9.14 39.27
C LYS A 108 3.52 8.53 38.30
N LYS A 109 4.61 8.05 38.91
CA LYS A 109 5.79 7.28 38.46
C LYS A 109 5.87 6.82 36.98
N VAL A 110 7.01 7.17 36.37
CA VAL A 110 7.46 6.81 35.03
C VAL A 110 7.89 5.33 34.92
N PRO A 111 7.41 4.55 33.94
CA PRO A 111 8.13 3.44 33.35
C PRO A 111 9.01 3.92 32.18
N GLU A 112 10.20 3.33 32.04
CA GLU A 112 11.21 3.79 31.08
C GLU A 112 10.78 3.66 29.61
N LYS A 113 11.08 4.67 28.81
CA LYS A 113 10.72 4.70 27.38
C LYS A 113 11.66 3.80 26.57
N PRO A 114 11.16 2.88 25.73
CA PRO A 114 12.00 2.27 24.71
C PRO A 114 12.45 3.33 23.70
N ASN A 115 13.76 3.40 23.44
CA ASN A 115 14.37 4.34 22.51
C ASN A 115 13.99 4.01 21.05
N PHE A 116 12.81 4.48 20.61
CA PHE A 116 12.47 4.56 19.19
C PHE A 116 13.36 5.60 18.50
N ARG A 117 14.56 5.15 18.09
CA ARG A 117 15.28 5.81 16.99
C ARG A 117 14.36 5.81 15.78
N LYS A 118 13.82 6.98 15.41
CA LYS A 118 13.24 7.18 14.08
C LYS A 118 14.36 7.02 13.06
N SER A 119 14.58 5.80 12.58
CA SER A 119 15.24 5.62 11.29
C SER A 119 14.32 6.25 10.25
N ARG A 120 14.72 7.40 9.71
CA ARG A 120 14.27 7.81 8.38
C ARG A 120 14.66 6.65 7.45
N SER A 121 13.70 5.82 7.09
CA SER A 121 13.91 4.78 6.07
C SER A 121 14.05 5.50 4.75
N ASN A 122 15.18 5.28 4.07
CA ASN A 122 15.52 5.92 2.81
C ASN A 122 14.51 5.53 1.72
N PHE A 123 13.45 6.32 1.54
CA PHE A 123 12.54 6.23 0.40
C PHE A 123 13.05 7.07 -0.80
N GLU A 124 14.20 7.72 -0.65
CA GLU A 124 14.80 8.63 -1.62
C GLU A 124 15.89 7.95 -2.49
N GLU A 125 15.62 6.75 -3.04
CA GLU A 125 16.58 6.05 -3.92
C GLU A 125 16.08 5.76 -5.36
N ASN A 126 14.93 6.30 -5.78
CA ASN A 126 14.47 6.18 -7.18
C ASN A 126 14.08 7.49 -7.90
N PHE A 127 14.28 8.67 -7.28
CA PHE A 127 14.04 9.97 -7.93
C PHE A 127 15.23 10.51 -8.77
N ASN A 128 16.19 9.65 -9.14
CA ASN A 128 17.38 10.03 -9.91
C ASN A 128 17.27 9.79 -11.43
N LYS A 129 16.06 9.93 -11.99
CA LYS A 129 15.91 10.46 -13.36
C LYS A 129 15.78 11.97 -13.25
N LYS A 130 16.25 12.70 -14.28
CA LYS A 130 16.18 14.17 -14.35
C LYS A 130 14.72 14.63 -14.47
N ASN A 131 13.99 14.65 -13.36
CA ASN A 131 12.61 15.08 -13.30
C ASN A 131 12.55 16.61 -13.24
N ASN A 132 12.92 17.25 -14.35
CA ASN A 132 12.58 18.65 -14.62
C ASN A 132 11.09 18.76 -14.98
N MET A 133 10.21 18.22 -14.14
CA MET A 133 8.78 18.36 -14.31
C MET A 133 8.42 19.83 -14.06
N ASN A 134 7.68 20.41 -14.99
CA ASN A 134 7.20 21.78 -14.85
C ASN A 134 5.93 21.82 -13.95
N LEU A 135 5.52 23.02 -13.53
CA LEU A 135 4.35 23.18 -12.64
C LEU A 135 3.02 22.74 -13.30
N GLU A 136 2.92 22.76 -14.62
CA GLU A 136 1.74 22.31 -15.36
C GLU A 136 1.64 20.77 -15.39
N GLU A 137 2.76 20.07 -15.57
CA GLU A 137 2.85 18.61 -15.50
C GLU A 137 2.53 18.09 -14.08
N ILE A 138 3.10 18.73 -13.05
CA ILE A 138 2.79 18.42 -11.64
C ILE A 138 1.31 18.70 -11.35
N TYR A 139 0.74 19.77 -11.93
CA TYR A 139 -0.67 20.06 -11.75
C TYR A 139 -1.56 19.00 -12.42
N GLU A 140 -1.32 18.66 -13.69
CA GLU A 140 -2.17 17.71 -14.42
C GLU A 140 -2.13 16.29 -13.83
N GLU A 141 -1.01 15.85 -13.23
CA GLU A 141 -0.90 14.56 -12.56
C GLU A 141 -1.56 14.55 -11.15
N PHE A 142 -1.50 15.65 -10.40
CA PHE A 142 -1.89 15.69 -8.98
C PHE A 142 -3.03 16.67 -8.63
N TRP A 143 -3.75 17.24 -9.62
CA TRP A 143 -4.78 18.26 -9.37
C TRP A 143 -5.87 17.83 -8.38
N GLU A 144 -6.21 16.55 -8.28
CA GLU A 144 -7.23 16.04 -7.34
C GLU A 144 -6.83 16.23 -5.85
N PHE A 145 -5.53 16.40 -5.57
CA PHE A 145 -4.96 16.55 -4.22
C PHE A 145 -4.51 17.97 -3.89
N ILE A 146 -4.57 18.90 -4.85
CA ILE A 146 -4.12 20.29 -4.67
C ILE A 146 -5.33 21.14 -4.22
N ASP A 147 -5.22 21.80 -3.06
CA ASP A 147 -6.27 22.69 -2.56
C ASP A 147 -6.63 23.83 -3.52
N ASP A 148 -7.91 24.20 -3.61
CA ASP A 148 -8.37 25.31 -4.47
C ASP A 148 -7.75 26.67 -4.08
N ASN A 149 -7.31 26.82 -2.83
CA ASN A 149 -6.65 28.02 -2.30
C ASN A 149 -5.12 28.03 -2.50
N ASN A 150 -4.54 27.05 -3.21
CA ASN A 150 -3.10 26.95 -3.37
C ASN A 150 -2.54 28.06 -4.29
N GLU A 151 -1.73 28.95 -3.73
CA GLU A 151 -1.17 30.11 -4.44
C GLU A 151 -0.24 29.73 -5.60
N ILE A 152 0.53 28.63 -5.46
CA ILE A 152 1.49 28.16 -6.47
C ILE A 152 0.75 27.69 -7.73
N PHE A 153 -0.34 26.96 -7.54
CA PHE A 153 -1.14 26.40 -8.63
C PHE A 153 -2.33 27.28 -9.06
N ARG A 154 -2.52 28.45 -8.45
CA ARG A 154 -3.65 29.37 -8.68
C ARG A 154 -3.98 29.63 -10.16
N LYS A 155 -2.95 29.76 -11.01
CA LYS A 155 -3.11 29.98 -12.46
C LYS A 155 -3.74 28.80 -13.19
N PHE A 156 -3.48 27.58 -12.74
CA PHE A 156 -4.06 26.35 -13.29
C PHE A 156 -5.46 26.11 -12.73
N ILE A 157 -5.62 26.23 -11.40
CA ILE A 157 -6.90 26.07 -10.69
C ILE A 157 -8.02 26.94 -11.28
N ILE A 158 -7.75 28.24 -11.52
CA ILE A 158 -8.74 29.18 -12.08
C ILE A 158 -9.19 28.79 -13.50
N ASN A 159 -8.27 28.21 -14.29
CA ASN A 159 -8.50 27.86 -15.68
C ASN A 159 -9.06 26.43 -15.86
N ASP A 160 -9.02 25.61 -14.82
CA ASP A 160 -9.43 24.20 -14.88
C ASP A 160 -10.94 24.04 -15.09
N LYS A 161 -11.32 23.33 -16.15
CA LYS A 161 -12.73 22.98 -16.44
C LYS A 161 -13.19 21.73 -15.68
N LYS A 162 -12.28 20.81 -15.33
CA LYS A 162 -12.52 19.58 -14.58
C LYS A 162 -13.00 19.94 -13.17
N ARG A 163 -12.24 20.76 -12.43
CA ARG A 163 -12.60 21.29 -11.10
C ARG A 163 -13.97 21.98 -11.09
N ARG A 164 -14.20 22.91 -12.03
CA ARG A 164 -15.49 23.64 -12.14
C ARG A 164 -16.68 22.72 -12.42
N THR A 165 -16.46 21.57 -13.05
CA THR A 165 -17.50 20.57 -13.29
C THR A 165 -17.80 19.77 -12.01
N LEU A 166 -16.77 19.36 -11.26
CA LEU A 166 -16.93 18.68 -9.97
C LEU A 166 -17.59 19.57 -8.90
N LEU A 167 -17.23 20.85 -8.82
CA LEU A 167 -17.85 21.80 -7.89
C LEU A 167 -19.35 21.94 -8.17
N ARG A 168 -19.74 22.14 -9.44
CA ARG A 168 -21.16 22.17 -9.84
C ARG A 168 -21.91 20.89 -9.47
N MET A 169 -21.29 19.71 -9.63
CA MET A 169 -21.89 18.44 -9.23
C MET A 169 -22.12 18.33 -7.71
N ARG A 170 -21.27 18.95 -6.89
CA ARG A 170 -21.50 19.05 -5.43
C ARG A 170 -22.64 20.01 -5.12
N ASP A 171 -22.68 21.18 -5.75
CA ASP A 171 -23.71 22.21 -5.48
C ASP A 171 -25.13 21.69 -5.75
N PHE A 172 -25.34 20.94 -6.84
CA PHE A 172 -26.65 20.32 -7.15
C PHE A 172 -27.11 19.26 -6.13
N SER A 173 -26.21 18.70 -5.32
CA SER A 173 -26.58 17.77 -4.24
C SER A 173 -27.07 18.47 -2.96
N SER A 174 -26.99 19.81 -2.90
CA SER A 174 -27.33 20.61 -1.72
C SER A 174 -28.59 21.49 -1.86
N LEU A 175 -29.40 21.28 -2.89
CA LEU A 175 -30.72 21.91 -2.96
C LEU A 175 -31.65 21.29 -1.90
N PRO A 176 -32.22 22.08 -0.97
CA PRO A 176 -33.19 21.56 -0.02
C PRO A 176 -34.48 21.19 -0.77
N ASN A 177 -35.00 19.99 -0.50
CA ASN A 177 -36.37 19.63 -0.85
C ASN A 177 -37.33 20.50 -0.03
N ASN A 178 -37.74 21.64 -0.58
CA ASN A 178 -38.93 22.33 -0.12
C ASN A 178 -40.15 21.54 -0.61
N GLY A 179 -41.03 21.18 0.34
CA GLY A 179 -42.30 20.50 0.07
C GLY A 179 -43.43 21.45 -0.29
#